data_AF-A0A4P5VZJ7-F1
#
_entry.id   AF-A0A4P5VZJ7-F1
#
_cell.length_a   1.000
_cell.length_b   1.000
_cell.length_c   1.000
_cell.angle_alpha   90.00
_cell.angle_beta   90.00
_cell.angle_gamma   90.00
#
_symmetry.space_group_name_H-M   'P 1'
#
loop_
_entity.id
_entity.type
_entity.pdbx_description
1 polymer ?
#
loop_
_entity_poly.entity_id
_entity_poly.type
_entity_poly.pdbx_seq_one_letter_code
_entity_poly.pdbx_strand_id
1 'polypeptide(L)'
;MIPLSPAELDLVIAAIRGGETVGGGGVGYSTDYRFDPEPPPEGRWMRTDTDGGDSAETVVSETEVRGYVTGVPLCARELVLAPHWSAHRAAVVAGDTSAALAALAGVPAHDTLRVSAQVAAIHAWPAPADAEVLRLLRANAAGGNMVSILRRSLGAPELAGAATIIEAWLTTLEEMLGEALPRERDSLKWYR
;
A
#
# COMPACT_ATOMS: atom_id res chain seq x y z
N MET A 1 -14.04 11.51 0.38
CA MET A 1 -13.37 10.37 -0.27
C MET A 1 -13.30 10.69 -1.76
N ILE A 2 -12.13 10.60 -2.39
CA ILE A 2 -11.96 10.96 -3.81
C ILE A 2 -12.27 9.71 -4.66
N PRO A 3 -13.22 9.78 -5.61
CA PRO A 3 -13.55 8.64 -6.47
C PRO A 3 -12.37 8.30 -7.41
N LEU A 4 -12.31 7.05 -7.85
CA LEU A 4 -11.39 6.65 -8.93
C LEU A 4 -11.84 7.29 -10.24
N SER A 5 -10.88 7.76 -11.03
CA SER A 5 -11.12 8.09 -12.43
C SER A 5 -11.46 6.83 -13.23
N PRO A 6 -12.12 6.94 -14.40
CA PRO A 6 -12.39 5.79 -15.26
C PRO A 6 -11.13 4.99 -15.62
N ALA A 7 -10.01 5.67 -15.86
CA ALA A 7 -8.74 5.01 -16.18
C ALA A 7 -8.18 4.21 -14.99
N GLU A 8 -8.28 4.74 -13.77
CA GLU A 8 -7.87 4.01 -12.56
C GLU A 8 -8.77 2.81 -12.28
N LEU A 9 -10.08 2.94 -12.52
CA LEU A 9 -11.02 1.83 -12.42
C LEU A 9 -10.63 0.71 -13.40
N ASP A 10 -10.31 1.04 -14.64
CA ASP A 10 -9.89 0.04 -15.64
C ASP A 10 -8.57 -0.62 -15.27
N LEU A 11 -7.61 0.11 -14.67
CA LEU A 11 -6.37 -0.48 -14.14
C LEU A 11 -6.66 -1.48 -13.02
N VAL A 12 -7.57 -1.15 -12.10
CA VAL A 12 -7.97 -2.06 -11.02
C VAL A 12 -8.62 -3.32 -11.57
N ILE A 13 -9.54 -3.19 -12.53
CA ILE A 13 -10.21 -4.33 -13.16
C ILE A 13 -9.20 -5.22 -13.92
N ALA A 14 -8.25 -4.61 -14.62
CA ALA A 14 -7.17 -5.35 -15.29
C ALA A 14 -6.26 -6.08 -14.29
N ALA A 15 -5.93 -5.47 -13.15
CA ALA A 15 -5.15 -6.10 -12.10
C ALA A 15 -5.88 -7.32 -11.52
N ILE A 16 -7.18 -7.21 -11.23
CA ILE A 16 -7.99 -8.33 -10.70
C ILE A 16 -8.09 -9.47 -11.74
N ARG A 17 -8.26 -9.13 -13.04
CA ARG A 17 -8.19 -10.12 -14.14
C ARG A 17 -6.82 -10.81 -14.21
N GLY A 18 -5.75 -10.11 -13.82
CA GLY A 18 -4.39 -10.63 -13.73
C GLY A 18 -4.13 -11.53 -12.51
N GLY A 19 -5.13 -11.75 -11.65
CA GLY A 19 -5.03 -12.62 -10.47
C GLY A 19 -4.97 -11.89 -9.14
N GLU A 20 -4.99 -10.55 -9.14
CA GLU A 20 -5.12 -9.79 -7.89
C GLU A 20 -6.51 -9.97 -7.28
N THR A 21 -6.62 -9.69 -5.98
CA THR A 21 -7.89 -9.69 -5.25
C THR A 21 -8.15 -8.29 -4.71
N VAL A 22 -9.40 -7.82 -4.78
CA VAL A 22 -9.83 -6.57 -4.13
C VAL A 22 -10.90 -6.87 -3.10
N GLY A 23 -10.71 -6.39 -1.88
CA GLY A 23 -11.66 -6.65 -0.82
C GLY A 23 -11.49 -5.76 0.39
N GLY A 24 -12.42 -5.88 1.30
CA GLY A 24 -12.51 -5.05 2.49
C GLY A 24 -13.29 -5.77 3.58
N GLY A 25 -12.95 -5.48 4.83
CA GLY A 25 -13.51 -6.20 5.96
C GLY A 25 -13.07 -5.63 7.30
N GLY A 26 -13.66 -6.17 8.35
CA GLY A 26 -13.29 -5.92 9.74
C GLY A 26 -12.92 -7.22 10.45
N VAL A 27 -12.79 -7.15 11.77
CA VAL A 27 -12.50 -8.35 12.57
C VAL A 27 -13.67 -9.32 12.45
N GLY A 28 -13.44 -10.48 11.84
CA GLY A 28 -14.41 -11.57 11.70
C GLY A 28 -15.29 -11.51 10.45
N TYR A 29 -15.17 -10.49 9.60
CA TYR A 29 -15.91 -10.43 8.33
C TYR A 29 -15.08 -9.81 7.20
N SER A 30 -15.15 -10.38 6.00
CA SER A 30 -14.57 -9.79 4.78
C SER A 30 -15.42 -10.07 3.55
N THR A 31 -15.34 -9.18 2.57
CA THR A 31 -15.84 -9.42 1.22
C THR A 31 -14.69 -9.17 0.25
N ASP A 32 -14.35 -10.20 -0.52
CA ASP A 32 -13.22 -10.22 -1.46
C ASP A 32 -13.71 -10.56 -2.87
N TYR A 33 -13.18 -9.88 -3.89
CA TYR A 33 -13.49 -10.09 -5.30
C TYR A 33 -12.23 -10.48 -6.06
N ARG A 34 -12.34 -11.52 -6.88
CA ARG A 34 -11.28 -12.03 -7.74
C ARG A 34 -11.81 -12.45 -9.10
N PHE A 35 -10.91 -12.59 -10.07
CA PHE A 35 -11.21 -13.23 -11.34
C PHE A 35 -10.63 -14.65 -11.34
N ASP A 36 -11.48 -15.64 -11.64
CA ASP A 36 -11.07 -17.02 -11.87
C ASP A 36 -10.94 -17.23 -13.38
N PRO A 37 -9.73 -17.51 -13.92
CA PRO A 37 -9.55 -17.69 -15.35
C PRO A 37 -10.20 -18.98 -15.89
N GLU A 38 -10.64 -19.88 -15.01
CA GLU A 38 -11.30 -21.14 -15.39
C GLU A 38 -12.84 -21.05 -15.29
N PRO A 39 -13.59 -21.60 -16.26
CA PRO A 39 -13.12 -22.22 -17.49
C PRO A 39 -12.76 -21.17 -18.58
N PRO A 40 -11.72 -21.42 -19.39
CA PRO A 40 -11.44 -20.60 -20.56
C PRO A 40 -12.52 -20.78 -21.64
N PRO A 41 -12.74 -19.80 -22.53
CA PRO A 41 -11.99 -18.55 -22.69
C PRO A 41 -12.55 -17.37 -21.87
N GLU A 42 -13.68 -17.56 -21.20
CA GLU A 42 -14.47 -16.46 -20.62
C GLU A 42 -14.03 -16.11 -19.19
N GLY A 43 -13.54 -17.10 -18.44
CA GLY A 43 -13.32 -16.99 -17.00
C GLY A 43 -14.59 -16.56 -16.26
N ARG A 44 -14.48 -16.29 -14.96
CA ARG A 44 -15.62 -15.85 -14.14
C ARG A 44 -15.18 -14.92 -13.01
N TRP A 45 -16.04 -13.97 -12.68
CA TRP A 45 -15.85 -13.13 -11.50
C TRP A 45 -16.40 -13.84 -10.28
N MET A 46 -15.62 -13.84 -9.21
CA MET A 46 -15.96 -14.50 -7.95
C MET A 46 -15.99 -13.47 -6.84
N ARG A 47 -16.99 -13.58 -5.96
CA ARG A 47 -17.06 -12.90 -4.68
C ARG A 47 -16.96 -13.95 -3.57
N THR A 48 -16.13 -13.69 -2.59
CA THR A 48 -16.02 -14.50 -1.37
C THR A 48 -16.45 -13.64 -0.18
N ASP A 49 -17.53 -14.02 0.48
CA ASP A 49 -17.95 -13.41 1.73
C ASP A 49 -17.52 -14.31 2.88
N THR A 50 -16.76 -13.77 3.84
CA THR A 50 -16.34 -14.47 5.05
C THR A 50 -17.05 -13.87 6.26
N ASP A 51 -17.62 -14.71 7.13
CA ASP A 51 -18.24 -14.31 8.40
C ASP A 51 -17.95 -15.36 9.47
N GLY A 52 -17.31 -14.97 10.57
CA GLY A 52 -17.07 -15.84 11.72
C GLY A 52 -16.16 -17.06 11.45
N GLY A 53 -15.46 -17.09 10.31
CA GLY A 53 -14.63 -18.21 9.87
C GLY A 53 -15.29 -19.11 8.81
N ASP A 54 -16.55 -18.87 8.48
CA ASP A 54 -17.22 -19.50 7.33
C ASP A 54 -17.05 -18.61 6.09
N SER A 55 -16.74 -19.22 4.94
CA SER A 55 -16.57 -18.51 3.66
C SER A 55 -17.52 -19.06 2.61
N ALA A 56 -18.23 -18.17 1.91
CA ALA A 56 -19.13 -18.49 0.82
C ALA A 56 -18.67 -17.84 -0.49
N GLU A 57 -18.46 -18.65 -1.53
CA GLU A 57 -18.10 -18.17 -2.87
C GLU A 57 -19.34 -18.08 -3.77
N THR A 58 -19.46 -16.96 -4.48
CA THR A 58 -20.56 -16.69 -5.42
C THR A 58 -20.00 -16.18 -6.75
N VAL A 59 -20.53 -16.67 -7.86
CA VAL A 59 -20.25 -16.11 -9.19
C VAL A 59 -21.00 -14.79 -9.34
N VAL A 60 -20.28 -13.73 -9.69
CA VAL A 60 -20.83 -12.37 -9.85
C VAL A 60 -20.55 -11.81 -11.24
N SER A 61 -21.10 -10.63 -11.55
CA SER A 61 -20.85 -9.94 -12.82
C SER A 61 -19.70 -8.92 -12.70
N GLU A 62 -19.02 -8.59 -13.80
CA GLU A 62 -18.03 -7.50 -13.82
C GLU A 62 -18.66 -6.17 -13.37
N THR A 63 -19.93 -5.94 -13.70
CA THR A 63 -20.68 -4.75 -13.29
C THR A 63 -20.77 -4.63 -11.76
N GLU A 64 -20.98 -5.75 -11.07
CA GLU A 64 -20.98 -5.77 -9.60
C GLU A 64 -19.59 -5.43 -9.04
N VAL A 65 -18.53 -6.02 -9.60
CA VAL A 65 -17.14 -5.75 -9.17
C VAL A 65 -16.79 -4.28 -9.39
N ARG A 66 -17.12 -3.72 -10.56
CA ARG A 66 -16.94 -2.28 -10.85
C ARG A 66 -17.74 -1.41 -9.89
N GLY A 67 -18.95 -1.82 -9.55
CA GLY A 67 -19.80 -1.16 -8.55
C GLY A 67 -19.15 -1.14 -7.17
N TYR A 68 -18.61 -2.28 -6.72
CA TYR A 68 -17.89 -2.39 -5.45
C TYR A 68 -16.64 -1.50 -5.43
N VAL A 69 -15.78 -1.60 -6.45
CA VAL A 69 -14.54 -0.81 -6.57
C VAL A 69 -14.84 0.70 -6.53
N THR A 70 -15.93 1.12 -7.18
CA THR A 70 -16.36 2.52 -7.19
C THR A 70 -16.92 2.95 -5.82
N GLY A 71 -17.65 2.06 -5.13
CA GLY A 71 -18.23 2.32 -3.81
C GLY A 71 -17.24 2.26 -2.65
N VAL A 72 -16.13 1.50 -2.81
CA VAL A 72 -15.09 1.31 -1.79
C VAL A 72 -13.69 1.62 -2.36
N PRO A 73 -13.44 2.88 -2.77
CA PRO A 73 -12.24 3.23 -3.52
C PRO A 73 -10.94 3.09 -2.69
N LEU A 74 -11.00 3.07 -1.36
CA LEU A 74 -9.81 2.85 -0.52
C LEU A 74 -9.17 1.48 -0.73
N CYS A 75 -9.97 0.42 -0.85
CA CYS A 75 -9.45 -0.94 -1.06
C CYS A 75 -8.87 -1.12 -2.46
N ALA A 76 -9.48 -0.48 -3.46
CA ALA A 76 -9.04 -0.56 -4.85
C ALA A 76 -7.80 0.29 -5.16
N ARG A 77 -7.55 1.36 -4.39
CA ARG A 77 -6.39 2.22 -4.59
C ARG A 77 -5.06 1.50 -4.41
N GLU A 78 -4.96 0.52 -3.53
CA GLU A 78 -3.72 -0.26 -3.40
C GLU A 78 -3.35 -0.96 -4.72
N LEU A 79 -4.34 -1.40 -5.50
CA LEU A 79 -4.11 -2.02 -6.81
C LEU A 79 -3.67 -1.02 -7.88
N VAL A 80 -4.18 0.23 -7.85
CA VAL A 80 -3.69 1.33 -8.70
C VAL A 80 -2.22 1.61 -8.39
N LEU A 81 -1.84 1.55 -7.11
CA LEU A 81 -0.49 1.87 -6.65
C LEU A 81 0.49 0.68 -6.76
N ALA A 82 0.01 -0.56 -6.89
CA ALA A 82 0.83 -1.77 -6.85
C ALA A 82 1.97 -1.81 -7.89
N PRO A 83 1.79 -1.38 -9.15
CA PRO A 83 2.88 -1.32 -10.13
C PRO A 83 3.96 -0.30 -9.72
N HIS A 84 3.55 0.87 -9.22
CA HIS A 84 4.46 1.91 -8.74
C HIS A 84 5.27 1.42 -7.55
N TRP A 85 4.64 0.75 -6.60
CA TRP A 85 5.32 0.15 -5.45
C TRP A 85 6.29 -0.95 -5.86
N SER A 86 5.92 -1.80 -6.82
CA SER A 86 6.80 -2.87 -7.30
C SER A 86 8.05 -2.32 -8.00
N ALA A 87 7.89 -1.30 -8.85
CA ALA A 87 9.01 -0.61 -9.47
C ALA A 87 9.89 0.13 -8.45
N HIS A 88 9.26 0.80 -7.49
CA HIS A 88 9.94 1.46 -6.38
C HIS A 88 10.78 0.48 -5.56
N ARG A 89 10.21 -0.68 -5.17
CA ARG A 89 10.90 -1.76 -4.46
C ARG A 89 12.12 -2.27 -5.21
N ALA A 90 11.98 -2.56 -6.50
CA ALA A 90 13.07 -3.04 -7.33
C ALA A 90 14.24 -2.04 -7.35
N ALA A 91 13.92 -0.74 -7.46
CA ALA A 91 14.92 0.32 -7.45
C ALA A 91 15.60 0.48 -6.07
N VAL A 92 14.85 0.38 -4.97
CA VAL A 92 15.41 0.39 -3.60
C VAL A 92 16.39 -0.75 -3.40
N VAL A 93 16.01 -1.98 -3.78
CA VAL A 93 16.88 -3.17 -3.68
C VAL A 93 18.14 -3.00 -4.54
N ALA A 94 18.02 -2.35 -5.69
CA ALA A 94 19.15 -2.04 -6.57
C ALA A 94 20.03 -0.87 -6.08
N GLY A 95 19.62 -0.14 -5.03
CA GLY A 95 20.29 1.07 -4.58
C GLY A 95 20.15 2.26 -5.53
N ASP A 96 19.21 2.20 -6.49
CA ASP A 96 18.97 3.26 -7.47
C ASP A 96 17.90 4.23 -6.98
N THR A 97 18.34 5.27 -6.27
CA THR A 97 17.47 6.32 -5.75
C THR A 97 16.74 7.08 -6.87
N SER A 98 17.34 7.26 -8.04
CA SER A 98 16.72 8.02 -9.13
C SER A 98 15.53 7.25 -9.72
N ALA A 99 15.72 5.95 -9.98
CA ALA A 99 14.64 5.07 -10.42
C ALA A 99 13.55 4.92 -9.35
N ALA A 100 13.93 4.87 -8.07
CA ALA A 100 12.99 4.76 -6.96
C ALA A 100 12.06 5.98 -6.87
N LEU A 101 12.58 7.19 -7.13
CA LEU A 101 11.79 8.42 -7.18
C LEU A 101 10.94 8.51 -8.46
N ALA A 102 11.49 8.10 -9.61
CA ALA A 102 10.76 8.09 -10.87
C ALA A 102 9.54 7.17 -10.85
N ALA A 103 9.64 6.01 -10.18
CA ALA A 103 8.52 5.07 -10.00
C ALA A 103 7.32 5.70 -9.27
N LEU A 104 7.56 6.70 -8.42
CA LEU A 104 6.55 7.40 -7.63
C LEU A 104 5.99 8.65 -8.30
N ALA A 105 6.68 9.21 -9.29
CA ALA A 105 6.23 10.38 -10.04
C ALA A 105 4.92 10.15 -10.81
N GLY A 106 4.56 8.88 -11.08
CA GLY A 106 3.29 8.50 -11.71
C GLY A 106 2.11 8.30 -10.75
N VAL A 107 2.31 8.44 -9.43
CA VAL A 107 1.23 8.27 -8.44
C VAL A 107 0.29 9.49 -8.44
N PRO A 108 -1.05 9.33 -8.34
CA PRO A 108 -2.02 10.44 -8.28
C PRO A 108 -1.96 11.29 -7.00
N ALA A 109 -1.91 12.63 -7.17
CA ALA A 109 -1.44 13.64 -6.20
C ALA A 109 -1.99 13.55 -4.75
N HIS A 110 -3.21 13.06 -4.53
CA HIS A 110 -3.79 12.96 -3.19
C HIS A 110 -3.17 11.83 -2.34
N ASP A 111 -2.53 10.84 -2.97
CA ASP A 111 -1.72 9.80 -2.31
C ASP A 111 -0.20 10.09 -2.46
N THR A 112 0.20 10.81 -3.53
CA THR A 112 1.60 11.14 -3.90
C THR A 112 2.31 12.08 -2.94
N LEU A 113 1.61 13.06 -2.34
CA LEU A 113 2.26 14.04 -1.46
C LEU A 113 2.71 13.44 -0.13
N ARG A 114 1.98 12.43 0.38
CA ARG A 114 2.43 11.65 1.54
C ARG A 114 3.54 10.70 1.12
N VAL A 115 3.27 9.85 0.13
CA VAL A 115 4.11 8.72 -0.26
C VAL A 115 5.47 9.12 -0.86
N SER A 116 5.52 10.10 -1.76
CA SER A 116 6.76 10.46 -2.47
C SER A 116 7.75 11.21 -1.59
N ALA A 117 7.26 12.05 -0.68
CA ALA A 117 8.10 12.74 0.29
C ALA A 117 8.67 11.79 1.36
N GLN A 118 7.89 10.78 1.76
CA GLN A 118 8.33 9.77 2.74
C GLN A 118 9.39 8.85 2.16
N VAL A 119 9.25 8.45 0.89
CA VAL A 119 10.26 7.66 0.19
C VAL A 119 11.54 8.47 -0.02
N ALA A 120 11.43 9.73 -0.46
CA ALA A 120 12.60 10.59 -0.60
C ALA A 120 13.34 10.77 0.74
N ALA A 121 12.61 10.84 1.85
CA ALA A 121 13.18 10.88 3.19
C ALA A 121 13.82 9.55 3.64
N ILE A 122 13.20 8.41 3.30
CA ILE A 122 13.77 7.06 3.54
C ILE A 122 15.09 6.89 2.78
N HIS A 123 15.21 7.43 1.56
CA HIS A 123 16.44 7.38 0.78
C HIS A 123 17.45 8.46 1.12
N ALA A 124 17.03 9.59 1.68
CA ALA A 124 17.95 10.59 2.21
C ALA A 124 18.72 10.07 3.43
N TRP A 125 18.24 8.99 4.06
CA TRP A 125 19.00 8.24 5.07
C TRP A 125 20.39 7.80 4.57
N PRO A 126 21.47 7.96 5.35
CA PRO A 126 21.54 8.52 6.70
C PRO A 126 21.89 10.02 6.72
N ALA A 127 21.79 10.72 5.59
CA ALA A 127 22.14 12.13 5.48
C ALA A 127 21.03 13.06 6.01
N PRO A 128 21.39 14.24 6.53
CA PRO A 128 20.41 15.23 6.95
C PRO A 128 19.52 15.66 5.77
N ALA A 129 18.21 15.51 5.96
CA ALA A 129 17.21 15.92 4.97
C ALA A 129 16.99 17.44 5.01
N ASP A 130 16.58 18.03 3.88
CA ASP A 130 16.26 19.45 3.80
C ASP A 130 14.99 19.81 4.62
N ALA A 131 14.77 21.12 4.81
CA ALA A 131 13.69 21.64 5.65
C ALA A 131 12.27 21.25 5.18
N GLU A 132 12.06 21.08 3.87
CA GLU A 132 10.77 20.71 3.31
C GLU A 132 10.50 19.21 3.54
N VAL A 133 11.52 18.37 3.36
CA VAL A 133 11.45 16.94 3.71
C VAL A 133 11.17 16.75 5.20
N LEU A 134 11.82 17.52 6.08
CA LEU A 134 11.56 17.46 7.52
C LEU A 134 10.12 17.88 7.88
N ARG A 135 9.58 18.92 7.25
CA ARG A 135 8.18 19.34 7.45
C ARG A 135 7.19 18.23 7.06
N LEU A 136 7.46 17.53 5.97
CA LEU A 136 6.64 16.45 5.45
C LEU A 136 6.72 15.19 6.31
N LEU A 137 7.90 14.87 6.83
CA LEU A 137 8.09 13.78 7.81
C LEU A 137 7.26 14.03 9.08
N ARG A 138 7.30 15.24 9.65
CA ARG A 138 6.49 15.61 10.83
C ARG A 138 5.00 15.47 10.59
N ALA A 139 4.51 15.91 9.43
CA ALA A 139 3.10 15.80 9.08
C ALA A 139 2.62 14.32 9.02
N ASN A 140 3.52 13.41 8.63
CA ASN A 140 3.18 11.99 8.51
C ASN A 140 3.33 11.21 9.82
N ALA A 141 4.35 11.53 10.61
CA ALA A 141 4.50 11.06 11.98
C ALA A 141 3.27 11.40 12.84
N ALA A 142 2.75 12.62 12.73
CA ALA A 142 1.52 13.02 13.43
C ALA A 142 0.31 12.15 13.04
N GLY A 143 0.30 11.62 11.81
CA GLY A 143 -0.72 10.74 11.28
C GLY A 143 -0.60 9.27 11.69
N GLY A 144 0.52 8.81 12.26
CA GLY A 144 0.71 7.42 12.71
C GLY A 144 0.78 6.40 11.56
N ASN A 145 1.45 6.73 10.46
CA ASN A 145 1.44 5.91 9.25
C ASN A 145 2.83 5.56 8.72
N MET A 146 3.91 6.02 9.37
CA MET A 146 5.28 5.86 8.88
C MET A 146 5.68 4.38 8.78
N VAL A 147 5.34 3.56 9.79
CA VAL A 147 5.63 2.12 9.77
C VAL A 147 4.88 1.38 8.67
N SER A 148 3.60 1.73 8.43
CA SER A 148 2.79 1.13 7.37
C SER A 148 3.34 1.38 5.96
N ILE A 149 4.04 2.50 5.76
CA ILE A 149 4.67 2.87 4.49
C ILE A 149 6.00 2.15 4.29
N LEU A 150 6.81 2.04 5.35
CA LEU A 150 8.02 1.23 5.31
C LEU A 150 7.68 -0.23 4.98
N ARG A 151 6.61 -0.79 5.57
CA ARG A 151 6.13 -2.15 5.24
C ARG A 151 5.79 -2.32 3.76
N ARG A 152 5.05 -1.37 3.17
CA ARG A 152 4.70 -1.41 1.74
C ARG A 152 5.96 -1.34 0.84
N SER A 153 6.94 -0.58 1.29
CA SER A 153 8.24 -0.40 0.62
C SER A 153 9.17 -1.62 0.81
N LEU A 154 8.98 -2.43 1.85
CA LEU A 154 9.77 -3.64 2.08
C LEU A 154 9.11 -4.93 1.55
N GLY A 155 7.79 -4.93 1.34
CA GLY A 155 7.03 -6.14 0.97
C GLY A 155 6.58 -6.93 2.21
N ALA A 156 5.43 -7.61 2.11
CA ALA A 156 4.67 -8.05 3.29
C ALA A 156 5.15 -9.31 4.06
N PRO A 157 5.70 -10.42 3.50
CA PRO A 157 5.73 -11.65 4.30
C PRO A 157 7.06 -12.27 4.77
N GLU A 158 8.28 -11.82 4.41
CA GLU A 158 9.47 -12.68 4.67
C GLU A 158 10.76 -11.99 5.13
N LEU A 159 10.69 -10.96 5.97
CA LEU A 159 11.89 -10.48 6.67
C LEU A 159 11.85 -10.96 8.13
N ALA A 160 12.42 -12.14 8.38
CA ALA A 160 13.00 -12.40 9.68
C ALA A 160 13.91 -11.20 10.04
N GLY A 161 13.58 -10.45 11.09
CA GLY A 161 14.27 -9.20 11.42
C GLY A 161 13.61 -7.90 10.92
N ALA A 162 12.40 -7.94 10.35
CA ALA A 162 11.65 -6.73 9.98
C ALA A 162 11.49 -5.76 11.16
N ALA A 163 11.18 -6.27 12.36
CA ALA A 163 11.11 -5.45 13.57
C ALA A 163 12.43 -4.72 13.85
N THR A 164 13.59 -5.38 13.64
CA THR A 164 14.92 -4.77 13.82
C THR A 164 15.19 -3.69 12.77
N ILE A 165 14.81 -3.92 11.51
CA ILE A 165 14.94 -2.92 10.43
C ILE A 165 14.06 -1.71 10.72
N ILE A 166 12.80 -1.93 11.11
CA ILE A 166 11.85 -0.86 11.45
C ILE A 166 12.33 -0.10 12.70
N GLU A 167 12.88 -0.79 13.69
CA GLU A 167 13.39 -0.17 14.92
C GLU A 167 14.65 0.67 14.69
N ALA A 168 15.59 0.18 13.88
CA ALA A 168 16.71 0.96 13.40
C ALA A 168 16.19 2.20 12.67
N TRP A 169 15.24 2.02 11.75
CA TRP A 169 14.61 3.07 10.97
C TRP A 169 13.94 4.18 11.83
N LEU A 170 13.13 3.79 12.81
CA LEU A 170 12.47 4.75 13.68
C LEU A 170 13.46 5.57 14.51
N THR A 171 14.59 4.96 14.91
CA THR A 171 15.59 5.63 15.74
C THR A 171 16.22 6.82 15.02
N THR A 172 16.68 6.65 13.78
CA THR A 172 17.26 7.79 13.04
C THR A 172 16.18 8.79 12.59
N LEU A 173 14.94 8.37 12.36
CA LEU A 173 13.86 9.33 12.12
C LEU A 173 13.63 10.24 13.33
N GLU A 174 13.64 9.69 14.54
CA GLU A 174 13.54 10.48 15.78
C GLU A 174 14.72 11.45 15.91
N GLU A 175 15.93 11.02 15.57
CA GLU A 175 17.13 11.87 15.53
C GLU A 175 17.00 13.01 14.52
N MET A 176 16.52 12.71 13.29
CA MET A 176 16.31 13.70 12.24
C MET A 176 15.23 14.73 12.60
N LEU A 177 14.15 14.27 13.24
CA LEU A 177 13.03 15.13 13.61
C LEU A 177 13.26 15.92 14.89
N GLY A 178 14.13 15.42 15.77
CA GLY A 178 14.39 15.95 17.11
C GLY A 178 13.25 15.66 18.09
N GLU A 179 12.42 14.66 17.81
CA GLU A 179 11.26 14.30 18.64
C GLU A 179 10.99 12.79 18.61
N ALA A 180 10.41 12.26 19.70
CA ALA A 180 10.05 10.86 19.80
C ALA A 180 8.78 10.53 18.98
N LEU A 181 8.67 9.31 18.48
CA LEU A 181 7.55 8.84 17.66
C LEU A 181 6.77 7.70 18.37
N PRO A 182 6.09 7.97 19.51
CA PRO A 182 5.48 6.93 20.34
C PRO A 182 4.40 6.13 19.61
N ARG A 183 3.58 6.77 18.76
CA ARG A 183 2.56 6.07 17.95
C ARG A 183 3.16 5.08 16.96
N GLU A 184 4.30 5.43 16.36
CA GLU A 184 4.98 4.55 15.41
C GLU A 184 5.69 3.40 16.14
N ARG A 185 6.30 3.69 17.30
CA ARG A 185 6.89 2.66 18.17
C ARG A 185 5.83 1.68 18.71
N ASP A 186 4.65 2.16 19.07
CA ASP A 186 3.52 1.29 19.48
C ASP A 186 3.08 0.34 18.36
N SER A 187 3.31 0.72 17.10
CA SER A 187 2.99 -0.14 15.96
C SER A 187 3.92 -1.35 15.85
N LEU A 188 5.12 -1.32 16.45
CA LEU A 188 6.08 -2.44 16.47
C LEU A 188 5.51 -3.73 17.09
N LYS A 189 4.52 -3.61 18.00
CA LYS A 189 3.88 -4.77 18.65
C LYS A 189 3.18 -5.71 17.68
N TRP A 190 2.83 -5.23 16.48
CA TRP A 190 2.19 -6.02 15.44
C TRP A 190 3.21 -6.80 14.58
N TYR A 191 4.51 -6.67 14.87
CA TYR A 191 5.61 -7.21 14.08
C TYR A 191 6.63 -8.02 14.90
N ARG A 192 6.35 -8.25 16.19
CA ARG A 192 7.10 -9.13 17.11
C ARG A 192 6.27 -10.37 17.40
#